data_AF-A0A2J6T9A0-F1
#
_entry.id   AF-A0A2J6T9A0-F1
#
_cell.length_a   1.000
_cell.length_b   1.000
_cell.length_c   1.000
_cell.angle_alpha   90.00
_cell.angle_beta   90.00
_cell.angle_gamma   90.00
#
_symmetry.space_group_name_H-M   'P 1'
#
loop_
_entity.id
_entity.type
_entity.pdbx_description
1 polymer ?
#
loop_
_entity_poly.entity_id
_entity_poly.type
_entity_poly.pdbx_seq_one_letter_code
_entity_poly.pdbx_strand_id
1 'polypeptide(L)'
;MLQDLTYDDIRNYVSSNFEGIPGFAELQRREPSYAKELQQHVAKKAAGLFQLVRASFKPPTLLTLSFADEELDFVFKSKVQRLTDEERILRADTMRRRLNSRCKGLLEIANTETATAARVLIATPGQNVPAQDADQRTVSVPRKSLADSTVQYLHRTVKDYLELPAVWSRLLEASPNGYNPRLALCGGFIAQLKHIDPNTLNRSTLWNAVKESIKYANVEEDPDGSFANMLDELDRSITTLTNTIASDGHSFLSYYSGYKPREGELYPNWSSTFSGYKPRKENCIQTGVLHFLAIHHREVSTSCL
;
A
#
# COMPACT_ATOMS: atom_id res chain seq x y z
N MET A 1 -12.35 23.99 21.20
CA MET A 1 -11.12 24.70 21.60
C MET A 1 -10.13 23.65 22.06
N LEU A 2 -9.04 23.47 21.31
CA LEU A 2 -8.11 22.34 21.43
C LEU A 2 -6.67 22.89 21.26
N GLN A 3 -6.41 24.05 21.88
CA GLN A 3 -5.28 24.91 21.49
C GLN A 3 -4.02 24.78 22.35
N ASP A 4 -4.01 24.05 23.46
CA ASP A 4 -2.78 23.91 24.26
C ASP A 4 -2.64 22.47 24.80
N LEU A 5 -2.21 21.52 23.97
CA LEU A 5 -1.66 20.24 24.46
C LEU A 5 -0.14 20.37 24.54
N THR A 6 0.39 20.32 25.76
CA THR A 6 1.82 20.33 26.06
C THR A 6 2.46 18.96 25.81
N TYR A 7 3.79 18.91 25.79
CA TYR A 7 4.55 17.66 25.65
C TYR A 7 4.22 16.63 26.77
N ASP A 8 3.91 17.09 27.99
CA ASP A 8 3.44 16.21 29.06
C ASP A 8 2.04 15.67 28.79
N ASP A 9 1.17 16.39 28.08
CA ASP A 9 -0.17 15.93 27.75
C ASP A 9 -0.18 14.77 26.75
N ILE A 10 0.90 14.54 25.99
CA ILE A 10 0.99 13.46 25.01
C ILE A 10 1.75 12.25 25.52
N ARG A 11 2.79 12.47 26.35
CA ARG A 11 3.32 11.39 27.19
C ARG A 11 2.22 10.87 28.12
N ASN A 12 1.41 11.77 28.68
CA ASN A 12 0.21 11.41 29.40
C ASN A 12 -0.78 10.78 28.42
N TYR A 13 -1.22 11.37 27.31
CA TYR A 13 -2.20 10.73 26.41
C TYR A 13 -1.81 9.31 25.94
N VAL A 14 -0.55 9.06 25.62
CA VAL A 14 -0.06 7.72 25.25
C VAL A 14 0.00 6.80 26.47
N SER A 15 0.58 7.22 27.59
CA SER A 15 0.66 6.41 28.83
C SER A 15 -0.71 6.18 29.47
N SER A 16 -1.50 7.23 29.57
CA SER A 16 -2.86 7.35 30.08
C SER A 16 -3.89 6.59 29.23
N ASN A 17 -3.67 6.44 27.90
CA ASN A 17 -4.49 5.54 27.08
C ASN A 17 -4.20 4.05 27.31
N PHE A 18 -3.02 3.70 27.82
CA PHE A 18 -2.73 2.35 28.31
C PHE A 18 -3.26 2.17 29.73
N GLU A 19 -3.06 3.15 30.63
CA GLU A 19 -3.57 3.13 32.01
C GLU A 19 -5.11 3.17 32.08
N GLY A 20 -5.78 3.76 31.09
CA GLY A 20 -7.24 3.78 30.96
C GLY A 20 -7.86 2.46 30.50
N ILE A 21 -7.05 1.44 30.16
CA ILE A 21 -7.53 0.08 29.89
C ILE A 21 -7.43 -0.70 31.21
N PRO A 22 -8.56 -1.07 31.85
CA PRO A 22 -8.54 -1.74 33.15
C PRO A 22 -7.67 -3.01 33.16
N GLY A 23 -7.65 -3.74 32.05
CA GLY A 23 -6.80 -4.91 31.87
C GLY A 23 -5.30 -4.61 31.75
N PHE A 24 -4.90 -3.45 31.25
CA PHE A 24 -3.50 -3.05 31.14
C PHE A 24 -2.98 -2.44 32.45
N ALA A 25 -3.80 -1.67 33.18
CA ALA A 25 -3.45 -1.23 34.54
C ALA A 25 -3.20 -2.44 35.47
N GLU A 26 -4.05 -3.46 35.35
CA GLU A 26 -3.88 -4.73 36.06
C GLU A 26 -2.62 -5.50 35.60
N LEU A 27 -2.33 -5.50 34.29
CA LEU A 27 -1.10 -6.09 33.73
C LEU A 27 0.16 -5.36 34.21
N GLN A 28 0.12 -4.03 34.28
CA GLN A 28 1.24 -3.21 34.75
C GLN A 28 1.53 -3.43 36.23
N ARG A 29 0.49 -3.73 37.02
CA ARG A 29 0.60 -4.08 38.44
C ARG A 29 1.09 -5.51 38.66
N ARG A 30 0.66 -6.47 37.84
CA ARG A 30 1.03 -7.90 37.96
C ARG A 30 2.37 -8.25 37.31
N GLU A 31 2.64 -7.67 36.15
CA GLU A 31 3.78 -7.98 35.27
C GLU A 31 4.38 -6.70 34.66
N PRO A 32 5.00 -5.84 35.48
CA PRO A 32 5.46 -4.50 35.06
C PRO A 32 6.48 -4.52 33.92
N SER A 33 7.38 -5.52 33.90
CA SER A 33 8.38 -5.67 32.83
C SER A 33 7.73 -6.01 31.49
N TYR A 34 6.74 -6.91 31.49
CA TYR A 34 6.01 -7.30 30.28
C TYR A 34 5.08 -6.18 29.79
N ALA A 35 4.41 -5.47 30.69
CA ALA A 35 3.62 -4.30 30.34
C ALA A 35 4.46 -3.20 29.65
N LYS A 36 5.67 -2.96 30.16
CA LYS A 36 6.63 -2.02 29.56
C LYS A 36 7.10 -2.50 28.17
N GLU A 37 7.40 -3.78 28.03
CA GLU A 37 7.77 -4.37 26.73
C GLU A 37 6.63 -4.26 25.72
N LEU A 38 5.38 -4.53 26.13
CA LEU A 38 4.18 -4.40 25.31
C LEU A 38 3.95 -2.95 24.88
N GLN A 39 4.09 -2.00 25.79
CA GLN A 39 4.03 -0.56 25.48
C GLN A 39 5.07 -0.16 24.44
N GLN A 40 6.33 -0.61 24.63
CA GLN A 40 7.39 -0.37 23.66
C GLN A 40 7.03 -0.97 22.30
N HIS A 41 6.54 -2.22 22.25
CA HIS A 41 6.18 -2.90 21.02
C HIS A 41 5.06 -2.19 20.25
N VAL A 42 4.01 -1.75 20.96
CA VAL A 42 2.91 -0.97 20.36
C VAL A 42 3.41 0.39 19.87
N ALA A 43 4.28 1.06 20.64
CA ALA A 43 4.91 2.31 20.23
C ALA A 43 5.79 2.13 18.98
N LYS A 44 6.60 1.05 18.89
CA LYS A 44 7.42 0.75 17.69
C LYS A 44 6.56 0.57 16.45
N LYS A 45 5.50 -0.24 16.55
CA LYS A 45 4.60 -0.53 15.43
C LYS A 45 3.75 0.69 15.05
N ALA A 46 3.40 1.56 16.00
CA ALA A 46 2.74 2.83 15.70
C ALA A 46 3.71 3.82 15.02
N ALA A 47 4.97 3.89 15.47
CA ALA A 47 6.00 4.73 14.88
C ALA A 47 6.26 4.40 13.41
N GLY A 48 6.29 3.11 13.03
CA GLY A 48 6.36 2.70 11.62
C GLY A 48 5.22 3.27 10.78
N LEU A 49 3.98 3.20 11.27
CA LEU A 49 2.80 3.72 10.57
C LEU A 49 2.84 5.24 10.40
N PHE A 50 3.26 5.98 11.42
CA PHE A 50 3.45 7.43 11.29
C PHE A 50 4.54 7.77 10.28
N GLN A 51 5.64 7.02 10.26
CA GLN A 51 6.72 7.19 9.28
C GLN A 51 6.24 6.92 7.85
N LEU A 52 5.45 5.85 7.62
CA LEU A 52 4.85 5.56 6.32
C LEU A 52 3.93 6.68 5.84
N VAL A 53 3.01 7.13 6.69
CA VAL A 53 2.07 8.21 6.34
C VAL A 53 2.82 9.52 6.07
N ARG A 54 3.82 9.86 6.89
CA ARG A 54 4.63 11.07 6.70
C ARG A 54 5.47 11.00 5.42
N ALA A 55 6.07 9.85 5.11
CA ALA A 55 6.91 9.69 3.92
C ALA A 55 6.09 9.62 2.62
N SER A 56 4.79 9.33 2.71
CA SER A 56 3.90 9.22 1.56
C SER A 56 3.68 10.59 0.90
N PHE A 57 3.87 10.68 -0.41
CA PHE A 57 3.64 11.92 -1.16
C PHE A 57 2.16 12.34 -1.24
N LYS A 58 1.25 11.39 -1.05
CA LYS A 58 -0.21 11.58 -0.95
C LYS A 58 -0.74 10.63 0.11
N PRO A 59 -1.89 10.90 0.74
CA PRO A 59 -2.52 9.99 1.69
C PRO A 59 -2.61 8.55 1.11
N PRO A 60 -1.91 7.55 1.69
CA PRO A 60 -1.91 6.20 1.15
C PRO A 60 -3.28 5.55 1.36
N THR A 61 -3.69 4.65 0.46
CA THR A 61 -4.90 3.85 0.70
C THR A 61 -4.65 2.80 1.78
N LEU A 62 -5.73 2.29 2.39
CA LEU A 62 -5.63 1.17 3.33
C LEU A 62 -4.96 -0.04 2.71
N LEU A 63 -5.24 -0.33 1.44
CA LEU A 63 -4.61 -1.43 0.73
C LEU A 63 -3.10 -1.19 0.56
N THR A 64 -2.68 -0.02 0.09
CA THR A 64 -1.26 0.31 -0.06
C THR A 64 -0.54 0.25 1.29
N LEU A 65 -1.14 0.86 2.33
CA LEU A 65 -0.54 0.87 3.67
C LEU A 65 -0.45 -0.55 4.26
N SER A 66 -1.43 -1.43 3.96
CA SER A 66 -1.39 -2.84 4.38
C SER A 66 -0.27 -3.65 3.74
N PHE A 67 0.23 -3.23 2.57
CA PHE A 67 1.41 -3.84 1.95
C PHE A 67 2.69 -3.21 2.48
N ALA A 68 2.71 -1.90 2.71
CA ALA A 68 3.88 -1.20 3.24
C ALA A 68 4.15 -1.52 4.73
N ASP A 69 3.15 -1.96 5.50
CA ASP A 69 3.31 -2.46 6.90
C ASP A 69 3.78 -3.93 6.96
N GLU A 70 4.02 -4.60 5.82
CA GLU A 70 4.64 -5.92 5.79
C GLU A 70 6.16 -5.84 5.96
N GLU A 71 6.77 -6.95 6.36
CA GLU A 71 8.23 -7.10 6.33
C GLU A 71 8.73 -7.10 4.88
N LEU A 72 9.91 -6.53 4.62
CA LEU A 72 10.44 -6.34 3.26
C LEU A 72 10.51 -7.65 2.46
N ASP A 73 10.88 -8.75 3.11
CA ASP A 73 10.90 -10.09 2.52
C ASP A 73 9.58 -10.52 1.84
N PHE A 74 8.45 -9.97 2.28
CA PHE A 74 7.15 -10.25 1.68
C PHE A 74 7.13 -9.91 0.19
N VAL A 75 7.74 -8.78 -0.20
CA VAL A 75 7.77 -8.36 -1.60
C VAL A 75 8.51 -9.38 -2.44
N PHE A 76 9.62 -9.95 -1.98
CA PHE A 76 10.43 -10.91 -2.74
C PHE A 76 9.82 -12.31 -2.76
N LYS A 77 9.09 -12.70 -1.70
CA LYS A 77 8.49 -14.04 -1.57
C LYS A 77 7.10 -14.14 -2.20
N SER A 78 6.38 -13.03 -2.32
CA SER A 78 5.02 -13.01 -2.88
C SER A 78 5.03 -13.29 -4.39
N LYS A 79 4.07 -14.11 -4.83
CA LYS A 79 3.88 -14.42 -6.25
C LYS A 79 3.07 -13.31 -6.93
N VAL A 80 3.23 -13.19 -8.25
CA VAL A 80 2.34 -12.37 -9.07
C VAL A 80 1.04 -13.15 -9.25
N GLN A 81 -0.03 -12.68 -8.61
CA GLN A 81 -1.36 -13.29 -8.67
C GLN A 81 -2.41 -12.26 -8.24
N ARG A 82 -3.56 -12.21 -8.92
CA ARG A 82 -4.63 -11.28 -8.54
C ARG A 82 -5.09 -11.55 -7.10
N LEU A 83 -5.40 -10.48 -6.36
CA LEU A 83 -6.23 -10.62 -5.15
C LEU A 83 -7.69 -10.75 -5.55
N THR A 84 -8.40 -11.65 -4.88
CA THR A 84 -9.86 -11.67 -4.87
C THR A 84 -10.41 -10.48 -4.08
N ASP A 85 -11.67 -10.12 -4.32
CA ASP A 85 -12.32 -9.04 -3.57
C ASP A 85 -12.39 -9.32 -2.07
N GLU A 86 -12.59 -10.59 -1.69
CA GLU A 86 -12.59 -11.03 -0.29
C GLU A 86 -11.23 -10.81 0.37
N GLU A 87 -10.13 -11.19 -0.29
CA GLU A 87 -8.78 -10.96 0.24
C GLU A 87 -8.46 -9.47 0.33
N ARG A 88 -8.87 -8.65 -0.65
CA ARG A 88 -8.72 -7.19 -0.58
C ARG A 88 -9.44 -6.61 0.62
N ILE A 89 -10.69 -7.03 0.85
CA ILE A 89 -11.51 -6.58 2.00
C ILE A 89 -10.88 -7.03 3.32
N LEU A 90 -10.48 -8.30 3.43
CA LEU A 90 -9.86 -8.86 4.63
C LEU A 90 -8.56 -8.11 4.98
N ARG A 91 -7.73 -7.83 3.97
CA ARG A 91 -6.48 -7.11 4.14
C ARG A 91 -6.71 -5.66 4.59
N ALA A 92 -7.66 -4.97 3.96
CA ALA A 92 -8.03 -3.61 4.33
C ALA A 92 -8.64 -3.54 5.75
N ASP A 93 -9.50 -4.48 6.12
CA ASP A 93 -10.11 -4.52 7.46
C ASP A 93 -9.07 -4.87 8.54
N THR A 94 -8.13 -5.75 8.23
CA THR A 94 -6.98 -6.04 9.10
C THR A 94 -6.16 -4.76 9.33
N MET A 95 -5.87 -3.99 8.28
CA MET A 95 -5.15 -2.73 8.38
C MET A 95 -5.92 -1.67 9.18
N ARG A 96 -7.24 -1.54 8.95
CA ARG A 96 -8.11 -0.66 9.74
C ARG A 96 -8.07 -1.00 11.23
N ARG A 97 -8.19 -2.30 11.59
CA ARG A 97 -8.11 -2.74 12.99
C ARG A 97 -6.75 -2.43 13.60
N ARG A 98 -5.66 -2.61 12.83
CA ARG A 98 -4.29 -2.24 13.25
C ARG A 98 -4.17 -0.74 13.53
N LEU A 99 -4.67 0.12 12.63
CA LEU A 99 -4.68 1.58 12.85
C LEU A 99 -5.47 1.97 14.09
N ASN A 100 -6.68 1.42 14.27
CA ASN A 100 -7.50 1.70 15.45
C ASN A 100 -6.83 1.26 16.75
N SER A 101 -6.15 0.11 16.73
CA SER A 101 -5.45 -0.42 17.90
C SER A 101 -4.17 0.36 18.22
N ARG A 102 -3.36 0.70 17.21
CA ARG A 102 -2.00 1.25 17.39
C ARG A 102 -1.93 2.78 17.38
N CYS A 103 -2.80 3.43 16.60
CA CYS A 103 -2.78 4.88 16.39
C CYS A 103 -3.89 5.60 17.16
N LYS A 104 -4.89 4.88 17.69
CA LYS A 104 -5.89 5.37 18.67
C LYS A 104 -6.50 6.75 18.32
N GLY A 105 -6.82 6.98 17.04
CA GLY A 105 -7.42 8.23 16.57
C GLY A 105 -6.41 9.33 16.20
N LEU A 106 -5.10 9.07 16.18
CA LEU A 106 -4.12 10.00 15.62
C LEU A 106 -4.04 9.91 14.09
N LEU A 107 -4.32 8.72 13.56
CA LEU A 107 -4.60 8.48 12.15
C LEU A 107 -6.06 8.08 11.99
N GLU A 108 -6.69 8.58 10.95
CA GLU A 108 -8.06 8.25 10.56
C GLU A 108 -8.11 7.72 9.12
N ILE A 109 -9.23 7.10 8.78
CA ILE A 109 -9.53 6.66 7.42
C ILE A 109 -10.51 7.67 6.84
N ALA A 110 -10.07 8.41 5.82
CA ALA A 110 -10.89 9.39 5.14
C ALA A 110 -12.07 8.71 4.43
N ASN A 111 -13.22 9.37 4.45
CA ASN A 111 -14.46 8.97 3.78
C ASN A 111 -15.09 7.66 4.29
N THR A 112 -15.15 7.45 5.61
CA THR A 112 -15.99 6.41 6.23
C THR A 112 -17.47 6.81 6.29
N GLU A 113 -18.03 7.43 5.25
CA GLU A 113 -19.48 7.51 5.15
C GLU A 113 -20.01 6.13 4.74
N THR A 114 -20.50 5.39 5.75
CA THR A 114 -21.30 4.16 5.66
C THR A 114 -20.65 2.89 5.08
N ALA A 115 -19.59 2.40 5.73
CA ALA A 115 -19.25 0.96 5.68
C ALA A 115 -20.05 0.12 6.72
N THR A 116 -21.08 0.69 7.35
CA THR A 116 -21.96 0.02 8.32
C THR A 116 -23.02 -0.88 7.65
N ALA A 117 -23.13 -0.86 6.32
CA ALA A 117 -24.12 -1.66 5.58
C ALA A 117 -23.62 -3.06 5.17
N ALA A 118 -22.33 -3.37 5.29
CA ALA A 118 -21.80 -4.71 5.01
C ALA A 118 -21.83 -5.58 6.28
N ARG A 119 -22.96 -5.61 7.01
CA ARG A 119 -23.30 -6.83 7.75
C ARG A 119 -23.54 -7.86 6.66
N VAL A 120 -22.62 -8.79 6.52
CA VAL A 120 -22.76 -9.98 5.69
C VAL A 120 -24.13 -10.60 6.00
N LEU A 121 -25.13 -10.31 5.17
CA LEU A 121 -26.33 -11.11 5.09
C LEU A 121 -25.86 -12.40 4.41
N ILE A 122 -25.43 -13.36 5.23
CA ILE A 122 -25.39 -14.75 4.82
C ILE A 122 -26.85 -15.09 4.52
N ALA A 123 -27.24 -15.01 3.25
CA ALA A 123 -28.55 -15.45 2.81
C ALA A 123 -28.62 -16.95 3.10
N THR A 124 -29.45 -17.32 4.06
CA THR A 124 -29.87 -18.71 4.27
C THR A 124 -30.62 -19.16 3.01
N PRO A 125 -30.21 -20.26 2.35
CA PRO A 125 -30.92 -20.75 1.17
C PRO A 125 -32.25 -21.35 1.62
N GLY A 126 -33.39 -20.74 1.20
CA GLY A 126 -34.68 -21.41 1.38
C GLY A 126 -35.95 -20.59 1.52
N GLN A 127 -36.03 -19.29 1.16
CA GLN A 127 -37.31 -18.58 1.13
C GLN A 127 -37.52 -17.81 -0.18
N ASN A 128 -38.45 -18.31 -1.00
CA ASN A 128 -39.00 -17.64 -2.18
C ASN A 128 -39.83 -16.44 -1.73
N VAL A 129 -39.45 -15.23 -2.17
CA VAL A 129 -40.32 -14.04 -2.10
C VAL A 129 -40.81 -13.74 -3.54
N PRO A 130 -42.11 -13.51 -3.78
CA PRO A 130 -42.64 -13.35 -5.13
C PRO A 130 -42.18 -12.04 -5.78
N ALA A 131 -41.90 -12.12 -7.08
CA ALA A 131 -41.55 -10.99 -7.93
C ALA A 131 -42.79 -10.18 -8.29
N GLN A 132 -42.98 -9.01 -7.68
CA GLN A 132 -43.82 -7.92 -8.18
C GLN A 132 -43.54 -6.65 -7.37
N ASP A 133 -42.58 -5.86 -7.85
CA ASP A 133 -42.55 -4.39 -7.80
C ASP A 133 -41.25 -3.94 -8.49
N ALA A 134 -41.38 -3.69 -9.79
CA ALA A 134 -40.33 -3.09 -10.59
C ALA A 134 -40.30 -1.59 -10.31
N ASP A 135 -39.33 -1.11 -9.53
CA ASP A 135 -39.03 0.31 -9.46
C ASP A 135 -37.52 0.57 -9.28
N GLN A 136 -37.02 1.51 -10.10
CA GLN A 136 -35.71 2.16 -10.03
C GLN A 136 -34.45 1.26 -9.97
N ARG A 137 -33.94 0.90 -11.16
CA ARG A 137 -32.51 0.62 -11.36
C ARG A 137 -31.69 1.91 -11.14
N THR A 138 -31.54 2.31 -9.88
CA THR A 138 -30.41 3.15 -9.48
C THR A 138 -29.22 2.21 -9.42
N VAL A 139 -28.38 2.24 -10.46
CA VAL A 139 -27.06 1.60 -10.41
C VAL A 139 -26.28 2.31 -9.31
N SER A 140 -26.35 1.77 -8.09
CA SER A 140 -25.53 2.22 -6.98
C SER A 140 -24.09 1.79 -7.30
N VAL A 141 -23.37 2.69 -7.96
CA VAL A 141 -21.90 2.62 -8.04
C VAL A 141 -21.41 2.44 -6.60
N PRO A 142 -20.63 1.39 -6.26
CA PRO A 142 -20.18 1.21 -4.90
C PRO A 142 -19.46 2.48 -4.45
N ARG A 143 -19.99 3.11 -3.39
CA ARG A 143 -19.26 4.12 -2.62
C ARG A 143 -17.92 3.48 -2.25
N LYS A 144 -16.83 4.12 -2.68
CA LYS A 144 -15.41 3.77 -2.49
C LYS A 144 -15.17 2.59 -1.52
N SER A 145 -14.61 1.48 -2.04
CA SER A 145 -14.33 0.29 -1.23
C SER A 145 -13.40 0.63 -0.05
N LEU A 146 -13.53 -0.08 1.08
CA LEU A 146 -12.66 0.14 2.25
C LEU A 146 -11.17 0.06 1.88
N ALA A 147 -10.80 -0.82 0.94
CA ALA A 147 -9.43 -0.96 0.46
C ALA A 147 -8.88 0.30 -0.20
N ASP A 148 -9.74 1.09 -0.85
CA ASP A 148 -9.36 2.31 -1.57
C ASP A 148 -9.41 3.56 -0.69
N SER A 149 -10.03 3.48 0.50
CA SER A 149 -10.08 4.58 1.46
C SER A 149 -8.68 4.97 1.93
N THR A 150 -8.44 6.28 2.03
CA THR A 150 -7.11 6.84 2.32
C THR A 150 -6.91 7.06 3.80
N VAL A 151 -5.67 6.95 4.26
CA VAL A 151 -5.28 7.16 5.66
C VAL A 151 -4.61 8.52 5.81
N GLN A 152 -5.04 9.31 6.79
CA GLN A 152 -4.52 10.64 7.06
C GLN A 152 -4.47 10.93 8.56
N TYR A 153 -3.82 12.01 8.96
CA TYR A 153 -3.89 12.49 10.34
C TYR A 153 -5.32 12.93 10.66
N LEU A 154 -5.82 12.58 11.85
CA LEU A 154 -7.18 12.95 12.27
C LEU A 154 -7.38 14.47 12.26
N HIS A 155 -6.36 15.23 12.64
CA HIS A 155 -6.45 16.68 12.66
C HIS A 155 -5.11 17.32 12.30
N ARG A 156 -5.17 18.53 11.71
CA ARG A 156 -3.97 19.30 11.38
C ARG A 156 -3.07 19.53 12.60
N THR A 157 -3.65 19.83 13.76
CA THR A 157 -2.86 20.01 15.00
C THR A 157 -2.16 18.73 15.45
N VAL A 158 -2.75 17.56 15.21
CA VAL A 158 -2.09 16.27 15.49
C VAL A 158 -0.88 16.09 14.57
N LYS A 159 -1.02 16.41 13.28
CA LYS A 159 0.08 16.41 12.32
C LYS A 159 1.19 17.39 12.74
N ASP A 160 0.84 18.66 12.95
CA ASP A 160 1.78 19.73 13.30
C ASP A 160 2.55 19.38 14.58
N TYR A 161 1.89 18.79 15.58
CA TYR A 161 2.53 18.31 16.80
C TYR A 161 3.50 17.14 16.54
N LEU A 162 3.05 16.10 15.84
CA LEU A 162 3.87 14.90 15.58
C LEU A 162 5.12 15.25 14.76
N GLU A 163 5.03 16.27 13.90
CA GLU A 163 6.14 16.75 13.08
C GLU A 163 7.13 17.66 13.81
N LEU A 164 6.86 18.06 15.06
CA LEU A 164 7.83 18.79 15.87
C LEU A 164 9.14 17.98 16.00
N PRO A 165 10.33 18.60 15.81
CA PRO A 165 11.60 17.87 15.79
C PRO A 165 11.84 17.00 17.03
N ALA A 166 11.51 17.51 18.21
CA ALA A 166 11.68 16.78 19.48
C ALA A 166 10.73 15.58 19.59
N VAL A 167 9.50 15.70 19.09
CA VAL A 167 8.50 14.61 19.11
C VAL A 167 8.88 13.55 18.09
N TRP A 168 9.24 13.98 16.88
CA TRP A 168 9.61 13.07 15.82
C TRP A 168 10.88 12.28 16.15
N SER A 169 11.87 12.91 16.78
CA SER A 169 13.11 12.22 17.21
C SER A 169 12.80 11.03 18.11
N ARG A 170 11.83 11.17 19.02
CA ARG A 170 11.39 10.07 19.90
C ARG A 170 10.61 8.98 19.17
N LEU A 171 9.82 9.35 18.16
CA LEU A 171 9.18 8.36 17.29
C LEU A 171 10.24 7.55 16.53
N LEU A 172 11.31 8.20 16.06
CA LEU A 172 12.44 7.52 15.43
C LEU A 172 13.22 6.64 16.41
N GLU A 173 13.45 7.09 17.65
CA GLU A 173 14.06 6.26 18.71
C GLU A 173 13.23 5.00 19.04
N ALA A 174 11.91 5.08 18.91
CA ALA A 174 11.01 3.93 19.05
C ALA A 174 10.99 3.03 17.80
N SER A 175 11.41 3.52 16.64
CA SER A 175 11.43 2.76 15.39
C SER A 175 12.48 1.64 15.44
N PRO A 176 12.27 0.50 14.76
CA PRO A 176 13.34 -0.46 14.54
C PRO A 176 14.56 0.19 13.87
N ASN A 177 15.77 -0.19 14.33
CA ASN A 177 17.01 0.28 13.73
C ASN A 177 17.05 -0.05 12.23
N GLY A 178 17.40 0.93 11.40
CA GLY A 178 17.47 0.74 9.94
C GLY A 178 16.12 0.71 9.22
N TYR A 179 15.00 0.99 9.90
CA TYR A 179 13.71 1.10 9.23
C TYR A 179 13.71 2.27 8.24
N ASN A 180 13.49 1.97 6.95
CA ASN A 180 13.40 2.96 5.89
C ASN A 180 11.96 3.02 5.35
N PRO A 181 11.18 4.06 5.67
CA PRO A 181 9.79 4.15 5.22
C PRO A 181 9.65 4.30 3.71
N ARG A 182 10.64 4.89 3.01
CA ARG A 182 10.61 4.98 1.55
C ARG A 182 10.80 3.62 0.90
N LEU A 183 11.70 2.80 1.44
CA LEU A 183 11.89 1.42 1.00
C LEU A 183 10.63 0.58 1.25
N ALA A 184 10.03 0.71 2.42
CA ALA A 184 8.76 0.03 2.74
C ALA A 184 7.60 0.46 1.83
N LEU A 185 7.49 1.75 1.49
CA LEU A 185 6.51 2.25 0.52
C LEU A 185 6.77 1.72 -0.89
N CYS A 186 8.03 1.73 -1.35
CA CYS A 186 8.43 1.15 -2.63
C CYS A 186 8.01 -0.32 -2.73
N GLY A 187 8.35 -1.13 -1.71
CA GLY A 187 7.94 -2.52 -1.60
C GLY A 187 6.42 -2.69 -1.52
N GLY A 188 5.73 -1.81 -0.81
CA GLY A 188 4.27 -1.81 -0.71
C GLY A 188 3.58 -1.62 -2.06
N PHE A 189 4.06 -0.68 -2.88
CA PHE A 189 3.53 -0.46 -4.24
C PHE A 189 3.85 -1.61 -5.18
N ILE A 190 5.05 -2.21 -5.10
CA ILE A 190 5.40 -3.40 -5.89
C ILE A 190 4.51 -4.57 -5.49
N ALA A 191 4.34 -4.82 -4.19
CA ALA A 191 3.45 -5.86 -3.69
C ALA A 191 2.01 -5.63 -4.17
N GLN A 192 1.53 -4.39 -4.19
CA GLN A 192 0.21 -4.08 -4.76
C GLN A 192 0.15 -4.34 -6.27
N LEU A 193 1.19 -3.99 -7.02
CA LEU A 193 1.31 -4.27 -8.46
C LEU A 193 1.24 -5.77 -8.75
N LYS A 194 1.95 -6.59 -7.95
CA LYS A 194 1.93 -8.06 -8.07
C LYS A 194 0.52 -8.65 -7.99
N HIS A 195 -0.43 -7.93 -7.42
CA HIS A 195 -1.79 -8.40 -7.21
C HIS A 195 -2.86 -7.66 -8.01
N ILE A 196 -2.46 -6.92 -9.05
CA ILE A 196 -3.41 -6.37 -10.02
C ILE A 196 -4.10 -7.51 -10.79
N ASP A 197 -5.39 -7.35 -11.05
CA ASP A 197 -6.14 -8.30 -11.88
C ASP A 197 -5.76 -8.11 -13.37
N PRO A 198 -5.18 -9.14 -14.03
CA PRO A 198 -4.84 -9.10 -15.45
C PRO A 198 -6.01 -8.70 -16.36
N ASN A 199 -7.25 -9.04 -15.98
CA ASN A 199 -8.45 -8.71 -16.76
C ASN A 199 -8.76 -7.20 -16.79
N THR A 200 -8.24 -6.45 -15.82
CA THR A 200 -8.45 -4.99 -15.69
C THR A 200 -7.20 -4.19 -16.05
N LEU A 201 -6.10 -4.88 -16.36
CA LEU A 201 -4.81 -4.27 -16.64
C LEU A 201 -4.83 -3.56 -17.98
N ASN A 202 -4.47 -2.28 -17.98
CA ASN A 202 -4.34 -1.47 -19.18
C ASN A 202 -3.12 -0.55 -19.06
N ARG A 203 -2.78 0.14 -20.15
CA ARG A 203 -1.57 0.97 -20.22
C ARG A 203 -1.53 2.02 -19.09
N SER A 204 -2.67 2.65 -18.78
CA SER A 204 -2.75 3.68 -17.74
C SER A 204 -2.58 3.09 -16.35
N THR A 205 -3.28 1.99 -16.03
CA THR A 205 -3.19 1.35 -14.71
C THR A 205 -1.80 0.78 -14.46
N LEU A 206 -1.19 0.14 -15.46
CA LEU A 206 0.18 -0.35 -15.38
C LEU A 206 1.17 0.81 -15.16
N TRP A 207 1.09 1.87 -15.98
CA TRP A 207 2.01 3.01 -15.86
C TRP A 207 1.90 3.72 -14.51
N ASN A 208 0.68 3.88 -14.01
CA ASN A 208 0.47 4.45 -12.68
C ASN A 208 1.08 3.58 -11.58
N ALA A 209 0.93 2.25 -11.66
CA ALA A 209 1.54 1.35 -10.69
C ALA A 209 3.08 1.42 -10.73
N VAL A 210 3.68 1.42 -11.93
CA VAL A 210 5.14 1.57 -12.12
C VAL A 210 5.62 2.89 -11.52
N LYS A 211 4.99 4.01 -11.87
CA LYS A 211 5.34 5.34 -11.35
C LYS A 211 5.32 5.38 -9.82
N GLU A 212 4.27 4.87 -9.19
CA GLU A 212 4.17 4.88 -7.72
C GLU A 212 5.24 4.00 -7.06
N SER A 213 5.60 2.86 -7.66
CA SER A 213 6.69 2.00 -7.17
C SER A 213 8.05 2.71 -7.22
N ILE A 214 8.40 3.36 -8.33
CA ILE A 214 9.71 4.02 -8.48
C ILE A 214 9.80 5.34 -7.70
N LYS A 215 8.68 5.99 -7.41
CA LYS A 215 8.64 7.34 -6.81
C LYS A 215 9.39 7.45 -5.49
N TYR A 216 9.43 6.35 -4.73
CA TYR A 216 10.07 6.30 -3.42
C TYR A 216 11.52 5.82 -3.47
N ALA A 217 11.94 5.19 -4.56
CA ALA A 217 13.30 4.70 -4.73
C ALA A 217 14.30 5.88 -4.71
N ASN A 218 15.39 5.74 -3.96
CA ASN A 218 16.51 6.68 -3.99
C ASN A 218 17.81 5.90 -4.17
N VAL A 219 18.20 5.67 -5.42
CA VAL A 219 19.38 4.84 -5.75
C VAL A 219 20.69 5.59 -5.46
N GLU A 220 20.66 6.91 -5.35
CA GLU A 220 21.84 7.71 -5.00
C GLU A 220 22.24 7.54 -3.52
N GLU A 221 21.28 7.18 -2.66
CA GLU A 221 21.47 6.90 -1.22
C GLU A 221 21.12 5.43 -0.90
N ASP A 222 21.67 4.49 -1.67
CA ASP A 222 21.41 3.04 -1.54
C ASP A 222 22.68 2.23 -1.19
N PRO A 223 23.28 2.43 0.00
CA PRO A 223 24.56 1.83 0.36
C PRO A 223 24.55 0.29 0.43
N ASP A 224 23.37 -0.31 0.67
CA ASP A 224 23.16 -1.75 0.78
C ASP A 224 22.52 -2.37 -0.47
N GLY A 225 22.23 -1.57 -1.51
CA GLY A 225 21.59 -2.03 -2.74
C GLY A 225 20.12 -2.42 -2.56
N SER A 226 19.49 -2.03 -1.46
CA SER A 226 18.09 -2.37 -1.14
C SER A 226 17.12 -1.81 -2.19
N PHE A 227 17.30 -0.56 -2.64
CA PHE A 227 16.47 0.01 -3.71
C PHE A 227 16.76 -0.65 -5.06
N ALA A 228 18.02 -0.95 -5.38
CA ALA A 228 18.36 -1.67 -6.61
C ALA A 228 17.64 -3.04 -6.68
N ASN A 229 17.70 -3.82 -5.59
CA ASN A 229 16.99 -5.10 -5.49
C ASN A 229 15.47 -4.95 -5.66
N MET A 230 14.91 -3.87 -5.12
CA MET A 230 13.49 -3.54 -5.22
C MET A 230 13.08 -3.21 -6.67
N LEU A 231 13.93 -2.50 -7.42
CA LEU A 231 13.72 -2.19 -8.84
C LEU A 231 13.85 -3.43 -9.74
N ASP A 232 14.78 -4.34 -9.43
CA ASP A 232 14.89 -5.63 -10.11
C ASP A 232 13.63 -6.47 -9.89
N GLU A 233 13.12 -6.51 -8.65
CA GLU A 233 11.89 -7.22 -8.33
C GLU A 233 10.67 -6.59 -9.01
N LEU A 234 10.62 -5.27 -9.13
CA LEU A 234 9.61 -4.56 -9.92
C LEU A 234 9.63 -5.03 -11.40
N ASP A 235 10.80 -5.06 -12.05
CA ASP A 235 10.91 -5.48 -13.45
C ASP A 235 10.44 -6.94 -13.66
N ARG A 236 10.85 -7.85 -12.77
CA ARG A 236 10.40 -9.25 -12.79
C ARG A 236 8.89 -9.36 -12.61
N SER A 237 8.32 -8.57 -11.70
CA SER A 237 6.89 -8.57 -11.39
C SER A 237 6.07 -8.08 -12.57
N ILE A 238 6.47 -6.97 -13.20
CA ILE A 238 5.79 -6.43 -14.38
C ILE A 238 5.89 -7.42 -15.55
N THR A 239 7.07 -7.99 -15.78
CA THR A 239 7.27 -8.99 -16.83
C THR A 239 6.32 -10.17 -16.65
N THR A 240 6.21 -10.70 -15.44
CA THR A 240 5.29 -11.81 -15.15
C THR A 240 3.82 -11.39 -15.32
N LEU A 241 3.43 -10.24 -14.77
CA LEU A 241 2.06 -9.73 -14.83
C LEU A 241 1.61 -9.50 -16.27
N THR A 242 2.46 -8.88 -17.09
CA THR A 242 2.12 -8.52 -18.48
C THR A 242 2.12 -9.71 -19.44
N ASN A 243 2.78 -10.82 -19.08
CA ASN A 243 2.71 -12.10 -19.80
C ASN A 243 1.57 -13.01 -19.34
N THR A 244 0.93 -12.71 -18.20
CA THR A 244 -0.19 -13.51 -17.70
C THR A 244 -1.39 -13.40 -18.64
N ILE A 245 -1.96 -14.53 -19.02
CA ILE A 245 -3.11 -14.61 -19.91
C ILE A 245 -4.38 -14.27 -19.12
N ALA A 246 -5.12 -13.26 -19.57
CA ALA A 246 -6.41 -12.88 -19.02
C ALA A 246 -7.53 -13.83 -19.50
N SER A 247 -8.75 -13.64 -18.97
CA SER A 247 -9.90 -14.50 -19.29
C SER A 247 -10.34 -14.41 -20.76
N ASP A 248 -9.97 -13.35 -21.47
CA ASP A 248 -10.20 -13.17 -22.91
C ASP A 248 -9.20 -13.96 -23.78
N GLY A 249 -8.28 -14.71 -23.17
CA GLY A 249 -7.26 -15.50 -23.87
C GLY A 249 -6.04 -14.69 -24.31
N HIS A 250 -5.96 -13.40 -23.94
CA HIS A 250 -4.86 -12.52 -24.31
C HIS A 250 -4.05 -12.09 -23.08
N SER A 251 -2.73 -12.03 -23.23
CA SER A 251 -1.88 -11.30 -22.29
C SER A 251 -1.86 -9.81 -22.64
N PHE A 252 -1.49 -8.97 -21.68
CA PHE A 252 -1.29 -7.53 -21.93
C PHE A 252 -0.34 -7.28 -23.10
N LEU A 253 0.78 -8.01 -23.17
CA LEU A 253 1.73 -7.85 -24.26
C LEU A 253 1.13 -8.28 -25.60
N SER A 254 0.38 -9.39 -25.64
CA SER A 254 -0.26 -9.86 -26.88
C SER A 254 -1.29 -8.85 -27.42
N TYR A 255 -2.02 -8.20 -26.52
CA TYR A 255 -3.03 -7.20 -26.85
C TYR A 255 -2.39 -5.93 -27.43
N TYR A 256 -1.33 -5.41 -26.80
CA TYR A 256 -0.76 -4.11 -27.18
C TYR A 256 0.37 -4.18 -28.22
N SER A 257 1.12 -5.28 -28.30
CA SER A 257 2.23 -5.39 -29.26
C SER A 257 1.74 -5.73 -30.68
N GLY A 258 0.55 -6.32 -30.82
CA GLY A 258 0.11 -6.96 -32.07
C GLY A 258 1.04 -8.09 -32.54
N TYR A 259 2.04 -8.45 -31.73
CA TYR A 259 3.05 -9.45 -32.01
C TYR A 259 2.55 -10.80 -31.50
N LYS A 260 2.47 -11.78 -32.39
CA LYS A 260 2.30 -13.18 -32.00
C LYS A 260 3.68 -13.83 -32.06
N PRO A 261 4.34 -14.10 -30.92
CA PRO A 261 5.62 -14.79 -30.93
C PRO A 261 5.45 -16.16 -31.60
N ARG A 262 6.46 -16.58 -32.35
CA ARG A 262 6.53 -17.96 -32.83
C ARG A 262 6.77 -18.89 -31.63
N GLU A 263 6.51 -20.18 -31.81
CA GLU A 263 6.74 -21.19 -30.78
C GLU A 263 8.20 -21.10 -30.26
N GLY A 264 8.38 -20.78 -28.98
CA GLY A 264 9.68 -20.57 -28.34
C GLY A 264 10.21 -19.13 -28.32
N GLU A 265 9.56 -18.16 -28.96
CA GLU A 265 9.95 -16.74 -28.89
C GLU A 265 9.31 -16.02 -27.69
N LEU A 266 10.09 -15.17 -27.02
CA LEU A 266 9.60 -14.32 -25.93
C LEU A 266 8.97 -13.05 -26.47
N TYR A 267 7.95 -12.53 -25.78
CA TYR A 267 7.45 -11.18 -26.04
C TYR A 267 8.56 -10.14 -25.80
N PRO A 268 8.55 -9.02 -26.55
CA PRO A 268 9.36 -7.87 -26.21
C PRO A 268 9.11 -7.42 -24.77
N ASN A 269 10.13 -6.84 -24.11
CA ASN A 269 10.00 -6.34 -22.73
C ASN A 269 8.81 -5.38 -22.61
N TRP A 270 8.12 -5.41 -21.47
CA TRP A 270 6.91 -4.61 -21.22
C TRP A 270 7.08 -3.11 -21.48
N SER A 271 8.30 -2.57 -21.30
CA SER A 271 8.66 -1.18 -21.60
C SER A 271 8.41 -0.80 -23.06
N SER A 272 8.51 -1.76 -23.99
CA SER A 272 8.22 -1.56 -25.41
C SER A 272 6.77 -1.16 -25.69
N THR A 273 5.84 -1.43 -24.77
CA THR A 273 4.43 -1.03 -24.92
C THR A 273 4.18 0.46 -24.63
N PHE A 274 5.20 1.17 -24.09
CA PHE A 274 5.16 2.58 -23.73
C PHE A 274 6.03 3.45 -24.63
N SER A 275 7.13 2.92 -25.13
CA SER A 275 7.89 3.55 -26.22
C SER A 275 7.21 3.24 -27.55
N GLY A 276 7.15 4.17 -28.51
CA GLY A 276 6.78 3.86 -29.92
C GLY A 276 7.78 2.93 -30.64
N TYR A 277 8.48 2.09 -29.90
CA TYR A 277 9.65 1.31 -30.30
C TYR A 277 9.20 0.00 -30.96
N LYS A 278 9.56 -0.16 -32.24
CA LYS A 278 9.53 -1.45 -32.93
C LYS A 278 10.88 -2.13 -32.71
N PRO A 279 10.96 -3.22 -31.93
CA PRO A 279 12.24 -3.87 -31.69
C PRO A 279 12.82 -4.43 -33.00
N ARG A 280 14.06 -4.06 -33.33
CA ARG A 280 14.89 -4.85 -34.25
C ARG A 280 15.33 -6.10 -33.48
N LYS A 281 15.34 -7.26 -34.16
CA LYS A 281 15.49 -8.63 -33.63
C LYS A 281 16.66 -8.88 -32.66
N GLU A 282 17.60 -7.95 -32.52
CA GLU A 282 18.86 -8.15 -31.78
C GLU A 282 18.85 -7.55 -30.35
N ASN A 283 17.83 -6.77 -29.95
CA ASN A 283 17.82 -6.05 -28.66
C ASN A 283 16.78 -6.54 -27.62
N CYS A 284 16.33 -7.79 -27.68
CA CYS A 284 15.29 -8.31 -26.78
C CYS A 284 15.77 -8.65 -25.34
N ILE A 285 16.87 -8.10 -24.83
CA ILE A 285 17.51 -8.60 -23.59
C ILE A 285 17.61 -7.55 -22.46
N GLN A 286 16.83 -7.80 -21.40
CA GLN A 286 17.11 -7.60 -19.95
C GLN A 286 17.51 -6.24 -19.36
N THR A 287 16.81 -5.12 -19.62
CA THR A 287 16.96 -3.95 -18.72
C THR A 287 15.76 -3.00 -18.74
N GLY A 288 14.55 -3.52 -18.53
CA GLY A 288 13.30 -2.76 -18.70
C GLY A 288 13.23 -1.50 -17.84
N VAL A 289 13.37 -1.60 -16.52
CA VAL A 289 13.20 -0.44 -15.62
C VAL A 289 14.38 0.54 -15.70
N LEU A 290 15.63 0.10 -15.61
CA LEU A 290 16.79 1.01 -15.57
C LEU A 290 17.10 1.68 -16.91
N HIS A 291 16.93 0.98 -18.04
CA HIS A 291 17.09 1.60 -19.37
C HIS A 291 15.94 2.56 -19.68
N PHE A 292 14.71 2.22 -19.26
CA PHE A 292 13.56 3.10 -19.40
C PHE A 292 13.67 4.34 -18.48
N LEU A 293 14.13 4.18 -17.23
CA LEU A 293 14.44 5.30 -16.33
C LEU A 293 15.55 6.18 -16.90
N ALA A 294 16.58 5.61 -17.53
CA ALA A 294 17.63 6.37 -18.20
C ALA A 294 17.11 7.18 -19.41
N ILE A 295 16.16 6.64 -20.17
CA ILE A 295 15.52 7.33 -21.30
C ILE A 295 14.54 8.42 -20.82
N HIS A 296 13.76 8.14 -19.78
CA HIS A 296 12.69 9.01 -19.29
C HIS A 296 13.10 9.88 -18.07
N HIS A 297 14.36 9.87 -17.63
CA HIS A 297 14.86 10.72 -16.54
C HIS A 297 14.59 12.22 -16.79
N ARG A 298 14.51 12.64 -18.06
CA ARG A 298 14.15 14.01 -18.45
C ARG A 298 12.66 14.33 -18.24
N GLU A 299 11.76 13.36 -18.40
CA GLU A 299 10.31 13.56 -18.23
C GLU A 299 9.87 13.41 -16.76
N VAL A 300 10.52 12.53 -16.00
CA VAL A 300 10.29 12.37 -14.56
C VAL A 300 10.75 13.62 -13.79
N SER A 301 11.86 14.25 -14.22
CA SER A 301 12.34 15.52 -13.62
C SER A 301 11.38 16.69 -13.87
N THR A 302 10.62 16.70 -14.97
CA THR A 302 9.65 17.76 -15.26
C THR A 302 8.29 17.59 -14.58
N SER A 303 7.98 16.39 -14.08
CA SER A 303 6.70 16.12 -13.39
C SER A 303 6.80 16.17 -11.85
N CYS A 304 7.98 16.47 -11.33
CA CYS A 304 8.27 16.61 -9.90
C CYS A 304 8.51 18.07 -9.46
N LEU A 305 8.09 19.04 -10.30
CA LEU A 305 7.92 20.45 -9.92
C LEU A 305 6.43 20.79 -9.89
#